data_AF-A0A538MBR9-F1
#
_entry.id   AF-A0A538MBR9-F1
#
_cell.length_a   1.000
_cell.length_b   1.000
_cell.length_c   1.000
_cell.angle_alpha   90.00
_cell.angle_beta   90.00
_cell.angle_gamma   90.00
#
_symmetry.space_group_name_H-M   'P 1'
#
loop_
_entity.id
_entity.type
_entity.pdbx_description
1 polymer ?
#
loop_
_entity_poly.entity_id
_entity_poly.type
_entity_poly.pdbx_seq_one_letter_code
_entity_poly.pdbx_strand_id
1 'polypeptide(L)'
;MRIAAIAVCLVLMGAAAASATPGGSDIHGRGIRSEAALYARVLDTGRRPIQILDRLCRTPETRRGCIPAGTALRLAISRAVDRPIAWVHHRRRHGGTLWVLAPIGWTPKTASLRYAWDERGSGGCFGGGQLRYTRERGSWRLTWGIAYEGCSITSAGGSSA
;
A
#
# COMPACT_ATOMS: atom_id res chain seq x y z
N MET A 1 -10.50 15.85 48.68
CA MET A 1 -10.55 16.60 47.40
C MET A 1 -9.90 15.76 46.30
N ARG A 2 -10.75 15.07 45.52
CA ARG A 2 -10.91 15.16 44.06
C ARG A 2 -9.91 14.33 43.24
N ILE A 3 -10.25 13.05 43.12
CA ILE A 3 -9.84 12.13 42.06
C ILE A 3 -10.30 12.74 40.73
N ALA A 4 -9.37 13.20 39.90
CA ALA A 4 -9.67 13.63 38.53
C ALA A 4 -9.71 12.40 37.63
N ALA A 5 -10.89 11.81 37.48
CA ALA A 5 -11.17 10.83 36.45
C ALA A 5 -11.08 11.52 35.08
N ILE A 6 -10.00 11.26 34.35
CA ILE A 6 -9.87 11.69 32.95
C ILE A 6 -10.75 10.75 32.13
N ALA A 7 -11.97 11.20 31.84
CA ALA A 7 -12.88 10.55 30.92
C ALA A 7 -12.26 10.55 29.52
N VAL A 8 -11.74 9.40 29.08
CA VAL A 8 -11.31 9.18 27.71
C VAL A 8 -12.54 8.86 26.87
N CYS A 9 -13.22 9.90 26.38
CA CYS A 9 -14.19 9.79 25.30
C CYS A 9 -13.44 9.59 23.97
N LEU A 10 -13.02 8.34 23.71
CA LEU A 10 -12.57 7.91 22.38
C LEU A 10 -13.80 7.49 21.56
N VAL A 11 -14.55 8.48 21.09
CA VAL A 11 -15.49 8.29 19.98
C VAL A 11 -15.05 9.24 18.87
N LEU A 12 -14.18 8.75 18.00
CA LEU A 12 -14.03 9.26 16.65
C LEU A 12 -14.10 8.07 15.71
N MET A 13 -15.33 7.80 15.27
CA MET A 13 -15.60 7.09 14.03
C MET A 13 -14.95 7.88 12.89
N GLY A 14 -13.67 7.62 12.64
CA GLY A 14 -12.94 8.13 11.48
C GLY A 14 -13.17 7.21 10.30
N ALA A 15 -14.18 7.51 9.50
CA ALA A 15 -14.43 6.85 8.23
C ALA A 15 -13.22 7.01 7.29
N ALA A 16 -12.45 5.94 7.13
CA ALA A 16 -11.51 5.79 6.02
C ALA A 16 -11.58 4.35 5.47
N ALA A 17 -12.80 3.83 5.34
CA ALA A 17 -13.08 2.69 4.47
C ALA A 17 -13.25 3.18 3.02
N ALA A 18 -12.23 3.82 2.46
CA ALA A 18 -12.28 4.37 1.11
C ALA A 18 -10.89 4.48 0.50
N SER A 19 -10.22 3.36 0.23
CA SER A 19 -8.97 3.41 -0.56
C SER A 19 -8.67 2.13 -1.35
N ALA A 20 -9.70 1.32 -1.60
CA ALA A 20 -9.68 0.35 -2.68
C ALA A 20 -10.71 0.79 -3.72
N THR A 21 -10.25 1.40 -4.81
CA THR A 21 -11.11 1.79 -5.95
C THR A 21 -11.71 0.52 -6.55
N PRO A 22 -13.05 0.35 -6.58
CA PRO A 22 -13.67 -0.82 -7.22
C PRO A 22 -13.52 -0.81 -8.75
N GLY A 23 -13.12 0.33 -9.33
CA GLY A 23 -13.17 0.59 -10.78
C GLY A 23 -11.85 0.36 -11.50
N GLY A 24 -11.43 -0.90 -11.64
CA GLY A 24 -10.39 -1.23 -12.63
C GLY A 24 -10.71 -2.55 -13.28
N SER A 25 -10.14 -2.81 -14.46
CA SER A 25 -10.33 -4.05 -15.20
C SER A 25 -10.16 -5.28 -14.30
N ASP A 26 -11.01 -6.28 -14.51
CA ASP A 26 -10.93 -7.55 -13.81
C ASP A 26 -9.54 -8.16 -13.96
N ILE A 27 -8.96 -8.60 -12.84
CA ILE A 27 -7.63 -9.20 -12.84
C ILE A 27 -7.81 -10.70 -13.08
N HIS A 28 -7.45 -11.18 -14.25
CA HIS A 28 -7.62 -12.60 -14.62
C HIS A 28 -6.34 -13.42 -14.48
N GLY A 29 -6.52 -14.73 -14.27
CA GLY A 29 -5.44 -15.72 -14.38
C GLY A 29 -4.51 -15.81 -13.17
N ARG A 30 -3.30 -16.32 -13.39
CA ARG A 30 -2.21 -16.37 -12.42
C ARG A 30 -0.89 -15.99 -13.08
N GLY A 31 0.12 -15.69 -12.26
CA GLY A 31 1.48 -15.36 -12.71
C GLY A 31 1.77 -13.87 -12.67
N ILE A 32 2.88 -13.49 -13.32
CA ILE A 32 3.50 -12.17 -13.15
C ILE A 32 2.55 -11.01 -13.53
N ARG A 33 1.72 -11.18 -14.57
CA ARG A 33 0.77 -10.13 -15.00
C ARG A 33 -0.33 -9.89 -13.95
N SER A 34 -0.92 -10.96 -13.42
CA SER A 34 -1.94 -10.84 -12.35
C SER A 34 -1.32 -10.32 -11.06
N GLU A 35 -0.10 -10.74 -10.73
CA GLU A 35 0.63 -10.25 -9.56
C GLU A 35 0.91 -8.74 -9.67
N ALA A 36 1.41 -8.30 -10.82
CA ALA A 36 1.62 -6.88 -11.10
C ALA A 36 0.34 -6.06 -11.02
N ALA A 37 -0.77 -6.56 -11.58
CA ALA A 37 -2.06 -5.90 -11.51
C ALA A 37 -2.60 -5.78 -10.07
N LEU A 38 -2.37 -6.79 -9.21
CA LEU A 38 -2.74 -6.71 -7.79
C LEU A 38 -1.90 -5.68 -7.04
N TYR A 39 -0.59 -5.60 -7.30
CA TYR A 39 0.24 -4.53 -6.73
C TYR A 39 -0.18 -3.15 -7.24
N ALA A 40 -0.53 -3.01 -8.51
CA ALA A 40 -0.96 -1.74 -9.08
C ALA A 40 -2.19 -1.15 -8.34
N ARG A 41 -3.10 -2.01 -7.84
CA ARG A 41 -4.27 -1.58 -7.05
C ARG A 41 -3.92 -0.79 -5.79
N VAL A 42 -2.79 -1.09 -5.14
CA VAL A 42 -2.37 -0.35 -3.94
C VAL A 42 -1.48 0.83 -4.26
N LEU A 43 -0.74 0.77 -5.38
CA LEU A 43 0.21 1.82 -5.77
C LEU A 43 -0.49 3.07 -6.33
N ASP A 44 -1.76 2.98 -6.69
CA ASP A 44 -2.52 4.05 -7.36
C ASP A 44 -3.02 5.17 -6.42
N THR A 45 -2.75 5.12 -5.12
CA THR A 45 -3.46 5.96 -4.13
C THR A 45 -2.95 7.40 -3.95
N GLY A 46 -2.13 7.95 -4.86
CA GLY A 46 -1.59 9.31 -4.67
C GLY A 46 -1.06 9.99 -5.92
N ARG A 47 -0.71 11.28 -5.83
CA ARG A 47 -0.17 12.08 -6.96
C ARG A 47 1.35 12.22 -6.95
N ARG A 48 2.03 11.82 -5.87
CA ARG A 48 3.49 11.96 -5.75
C ARG A 48 4.23 10.93 -6.63
N PRO A 49 5.49 11.22 -7.02
CA PRO A 49 6.36 10.23 -7.63
C PRO A 49 6.48 8.97 -6.77
N ILE A 50 6.50 7.81 -7.42
CA ILE A 50 6.59 6.52 -6.75
C ILE A 50 8.03 6.04 -6.79
N GLN A 51 8.55 5.66 -5.63
CA GLN A 51 9.70 4.77 -5.55
C GLN A 51 9.27 3.47 -4.85
N ILE A 52 9.71 2.33 -5.36
CA ILE A 52 9.43 1.01 -4.78
C ILE A 52 10.76 0.38 -4.38
N LEU A 53 10.82 -0.18 -3.17
CA LEU A 53 11.97 -0.98 -2.75
C LEU A 53 12.19 -2.12 -3.76
N ASP A 54 13.42 -2.31 -4.23
CA ASP A 54 13.81 -3.37 -5.17
C ASP A 54 13.78 -4.79 -4.57
N ARG A 55 13.16 -4.93 -3.40
CA ARG A 55 12.97 -6.15 -2.65
C ARG A 55 11.52 -6.25 -2.18
N LEU A 56 11.00 -7.46 -2.13
CA LEU A 56 9.73 -7.80 -1.51
C LEU A 56 9.98 -8.26 -0.07
N CYS A 57 9.37 -7.62 0.91
CA CYS A 57 9.60 -7.89 2.33
C CYS A 57 8.38 -8.56 2.97
N ARG A 58 8.57 -9.71 3.61
CA ARG A 58 7.50 -10.42 4.33
C ARG A 58 6.79 -9.52 5.36
N THR A 59 7.54 -8.62 5.99
CA THR A 59 7.01 -7.58 6.89
C THR A 59 7.38 -6.20 6.33
N PRO A 60 6.54 -5.59 5.47
CA PRO A 60 6.86 -4.32 4.80
C PRO A 60 7.19 -3.17 5.75
N GLU A 61 6.45 -3.08 6.84
CA GLU A 61 6.51 -1.99 7.82
C GLU A 61 7.89 -1.89 8.49
N THR A 62 8.52 -3.04 8.71
CA THR A 62 9.85 -3.15 9.33
C THR A 62 10.94 -3.54 8.33
N ARG A 63 10.60 -3.70 7.05
CA ARG A 63 11.49 -4.14 5.97
C ARG A 63 12.26 -5.42 6.34
N ARG A 64 11.56 -6.39 6.96
CA ARG A 64 12.15 -7.67 7.40
C ARG A 64 11.79 -8.82 6.45
N GLY A 65 12.72 -9.77 6.32
CA GLY A 65 12.56 -10.95 5.49
C GLY A 65 12.40 -10.59 4.02
N CYS A 66 13.30 -9.75 3.51
CA CYS A 66 13.22 -9.24 2.15
C CYS A 66 13.96 -10.14 1.16
N ILE A 67 13.33 -10.37 0.01
CA ILE A 67 13.91 -11.06 -1.15
C ILE A 67 13.97 -10.11 -2.34
N PRO A 68 14.96 -10.22 -3.24
CA PRO A 68 15.00 -9.38 -4.44
C PRO A 68 13.73 -9.52 -5.27
N ALA A 69 13.18 -8.39 -5.72
CA ALA A 69 12.11 -8.40 -6.71
C ALA A 69 12.71 -8.71 -8.09
N GLY A 70 12.28 -9.81 -8.71
CA GLY A 70 12.80 -10.22 -10.02
C GLY A 70 12.56 -9.18 -11.11
N THR A 71 13.47 -9.06 -12.07
CA THR A 71 13.41 -8.07 -13.16
C THR A 71 12.10 -8.10 -13.93
N ALA A 72 11.58 -9.29 -14.24
CA ALA A 72 10.32 -9.45 -14.95
C ALA A 72 9.11 -8.91 -14.15
N LEU A 73 9.09 -9.16 -12.84
CA LEU A 73 8.05 -8.62 -11.96
C LEU A 73 8.14 -7.10 -11.86
N ARG A 74 9.36 -6.57 -11.68
CA ARG A 74 9.61 -5.12 -11.63
C ARG A 74 9.09 -4.42 -12.88
N LEU A 75 9.42 -4.97 -14.04
CA LEU A 75 8.95 -4.48 -15.34
C LEU A 75 7.43 -4.57 -15.47
N ALA A 76 6.81 -5.67 -15.04
CA ALA A 76 5.37 -5.85 -15.12
C ALA A 76 4.62 -4.85 -14.23
N ILE A 77 5.07 -4.61 -13.00
CA ILE A 77 4.49 -3.60 -12.10
C ILE A 77 4.69 -2.21 -12.69
N SER A 78 5.89 -1.89 -13.20
CA SER A 78 6.16 -0.60 -13.86
C SER A 78 5.27 -0.33 -15.08
N ARG A 79 4.77 -1.37 -15.75
CA ARG A 79 3.82 -1.24 -16.87
C ARG A 79 2.36 -1.21 -16.42
N ALA A 80 2.06 -1.75 -15.25
CA ALA A 80 0.69 -1.83 -14.72
C ALA A 80 0.27 -0.57 -13.94
N VAL A 81 1.21 0.34 -13.68
CA VAL A 81 0.97 1.60 -12.99
C VAL A 81 1.19 2.74 -13.97
N ASP A 82 0.22 3.65 -14.08
CA ASP A 82 0.23 4.75 -15.05
C ASP A 82 1.24 5.87 -14.74
N ARG A 83 2.03 5.70 -13.68
CA ARG A 83 3.03 6.66 -13.20
C ARG A 83 4.43 6.04 -13.23
N PRO A 84 5.47 6.83 -13.55
CA PRO A 84 6.85 6.35 -13.49
C PRO A 84 7.20 5.80 -12.09
N ILE A 85 7.75 4.59 -12.07
CA ILE A 85 8.23 3.93 -10.86
C ILE A 85 9.76 3.94 -10.85
N ALA A 86 10.34 4.48 -9.78
CA ALA A 86 11.75 4.30 -9.46
C ALA A 86 11.94 3.07 -8.56
N TRP A 87 12.55 2.02 -9.07
CA TRP A 87 12.99 0.89 -8.23
C TRP A 87 14.28 1.26 -7.50
N VAL A 88 14.30 1.13 -6.17
CA VAL A 88 15.40 1.64 -5.34
C VAL A 88 15.85 0.63 -4.30
N HIS A 89 17.16 0.57 -4.04
CA HIS A 89 17.72 -0.22 -2.94
C HIS A 89 17.55 0.47 -1.59
N HIS A 90 17.70 1.79 -1.62
CA HIS A 90 17.55 2.69 -0.49
C HIS A 90 16.77 3.91 -0.93
N ARG A 91 16.10 4.55 0.03
CA ARG A 91 15.28 5.73 -0.25
C ARG A 91 16.09 6.82 -0.94
N ARG A 92 15.59 7.33 -2.08
CA ARG A 92 16.14 8.52 -2.74
C ARG A 92 15.51 9.78 -2.14
N ARG A 93 16.35 10.80 -1.89
CA ARG A 93 15.96 12.06 -1.23
C ARG A 93 14.81 12.80 -1.94
N HIS A 94 14.79 12.76 -3.27
CA HIS A 94 13.79 13.42 -4.13
C HIS A 94 12.88 12.42 -4.87
N GLY A 95 12.79 11.18 -4.39
CA GLY A 95 12.08 10.08 -5.06
C GLY A 95 10.58 9.96 -4.72
N GLY A 96 10.02 10.90 -3.94
CA GLY A 96 8.63 10.85 -3.51
C GLY A 96 8.31 9.76 -2.48
N THR A 97 7.11 9.17 -2.58
CA THR A 97 6.58 8.17 -1.66
C THR A 97 7.32 6.85 -1.84
N LEU A 98 7.90 6.33 -0.76
CA LEU A 98 8.56 5.04 -0.79
C LEU A 98 7.56 3.95 -0.43
N TRP A 99 7.42 2.99 -1.33
CA TRP A 99 6.59 1.81 -1.15
C TRP A 99 7.45 0.57 -0.88
N VAL A 100 7.00 -0.24 0.06
CA VAL A 100 7.56 -1.55 0.37
C VAL A 100 6.44 -2.57 0.21
N LEU A 101 6.67 -3.56 -0.64
CA LEU A 101 5.67 -4.58 -0.98
C LEU A 101 6.06 -5.91 -0.35
N ALA A 102 5.09 -6.70 0.09
CA ALA A 102 5.32 -8.10 0.47
C ALA A 102 5.04 -9.02 -0.72
N PRO A 103 5.70 -10.21 -0.80
CA PRO A 103 5.30 -11.24 -1.75
C PRO A 103 3.81 -11.58 -1.60
N ILE A 104 3.09 -11.72 -2.72
CA ILE A 104 1.68 -12.10 -2.67
C ILE A 104 1.58 -13.56 -2.20
N GLY A 105 0.81 -13.77 -1.13
CA GLY A 105 0.46 -15.10 -0.65
C GLY A 105 -0.64 -15.70 -1.52
N TRP A 106 -0.32 -16.70 -2.33
CA TRP A 106 -1.27 -17.34 -3.26
C TRP A 106 -1.81 -18.67 -2.73
N THR A 107 -3.09 -18.91 -2.96
CA THR A 107 -3.71 -20.24 -2.93
C THR A 107 -4.50 -20.46 -4.23
N PRO A 108 -5.08 -21.65 -4.48
CA PRO A 108 -5.99 -21.85 -5.61
C PRO A 108 -7.19 -20.90 -5.65
N LYS A 109 -7.65 -20.41 -4.50
CA LYS A 109 -8.88 -19.62 -4.37
C LYS A 109 -8.66 -18.21 -3.81
N THR A 110 -7.51 -17.92 -3.22
CA THR A 110 -7.24 -16.65 -2.56
C THR A 110 -5.89 -16.07 -2.92
N ALA A 111 -5.79 -14.75 -2.84
CA ALA A 111 -4.54 -14.01 -2.91
C ALA A 111 -4.50 -12.98 -1.78
N SER A 112 -3.36 -12.84 -1.11
CA SER A 112 -3.17 -11.85 -0.05
C SER A 112 -1.97 -10.98 -0.34
N LEU A 113 -2.18 -9.67 -0.33
CA LEU A 113 -1.18 -8.64 -0.58
C LEU A 113 -0.98 -7.80 0.68
N ARG A 114 0.26 -7.56 1.08
CA ARG A 114 0.61 -6.60 2.14
C ARG A 114 1.55 -5.54 1.61
N TYR A 115 1.46 -4.34 2.16
CA TYR A 115 2.30 -3.23 1.75
C TYR A 115 2.46 -2.21 2.88
N ALA A 116 3.51 -1.41 2.78
CA ALA A 116 3.71 -0.21 3.59
C ALA A 116 4.21 0.90 2.68
N TRP A 117 3.95 2.15 3.05
CA TRP A 117 4.49 3.31 2.39
C TRP A 117 4.80 4.43 3.37
N ASP A 118 5.76 5.27 3.00
CA ASP A 118 6.12 6.44 3.78
C ASP A 118 6.53 7.61 2.88
N GLU A 119 6.10 8.83 3.22
CA GLU A 119 6.55 10.10 2.65
C GLU A 119 7.69 10.68 3.50
N ARG A 120 8.63 11.40 2.88
CA ARG A 120 9.74 12.03 3.61
C ARG A 120 9.39 13.48 3.88
N GLY A 121 9.72 13.95 5.07
CA GLY A 121 9.67 15.38 5.42
C GLY A 121 9.00 15.59 6.77
N SER A 122 9.14 16.80 7.30
CA SER A 122 8.53 17.22 8.57
C SER A 122 7.00 17.23 8.55
N GLY A 123 6.37 17.01 7.39
CA GLY A 123 4.92 16.82 7.21
C GLY A 123 4.57 15.50 6.49
N GLY A 124 5.47 14.52 6.46
CA GLY A 124 5.24 13.26 5.75
C GLY A 124 4.13 12.43 6.39
N CYS A 125 3.32 11.79 5.54
CA CYS A 125 2.41 10.72 5.93
C CYS A 125 3.09 9.35 5.79
N PHE A 126 2.58 8.37 6.52
CA PHE A 126 2.93 6.97 6.37
C PHE A 126 1.66 6.14 6.39
N GLY A 127 1.73 4.95 5.84
CA GLY A 127 0.60 4.05 5.86
C GLY A 127 0.98 2.66 5.42
N GLY A 128 -0.03 1.83 5.26
CA GLY A 128 0.13 0.45 4.85
C GLY A 128 -1.17 -0.30 5.00
N GLY A 129 -1.11 -1.60 4.74
CA GLY A 129 -2.30 -2.42 4.83
C GLY A 129 -2.15 -3.81 4.28
N GLN A 130 -3.29 -4.50 4.24
CA GLN A 130 -3.44 -5.81 3.66
C GLN A 130 -4.72 -5.86 2.84
N LEU A 131 -4.61 -6.39 1.62
CA LEU A 131 -5.74 -6.71 0.76
C LEU A 131 -5.83 -8.24 0.61
N ARG A 132 -7.06 -8.75 0.57
CA ARG A 132 -7.36 -10.14 0.27
C ARG A 132 -8.33 -10.21 -0.90
N TYR A 133 -8.05 -11.14 -1.79
CA TYR A 133 -8.81 -11.39 -2.98
C TYR A 133 -9.28 -12.83 -2.99
N THR A 134 -10.45 -13.06 -3.58
CA THR A 134 -10.99 -14.39 -3.86
C THR A 134 -11.12 -14.57 -5.36
N ARG A 135 -10.91 -15.80 -5.82
CA ARG A 135 -11.04 -16.13 -7.24
C ARG A 135 -12.49 -16.47 -7.57
N GLU A 136 -13.10 -15.68 -8.45
CA GLU A 136 -14.48 -15.84 -8.89
C GLU A 136 -14.53 -15.83 -10.42
N ARG A 137 -15.06 -16.91 -11.01
CA ARG A 137 -15.18 -17.09 -12.48
C ARG A 137 -13.88 -16.77 -13.24
N GLY A 138 -12.73 -17.11 -12.66
CA GLY A 138 -11.40 -16.89 -13.25
C GLY A 138 -10.79 -15.51 -13.01
N SER A 139 -11.52 -14.58 -12.41
CA SER A 139 -11.07 -13.24 -11.99
C SER A 139 -10.73 -13.19 -10.49
N TRP A 140 -9.84 -12.28 -10.09
CA TRP A 140 -9.56 -11.95 -8.70
C TRP A 140 -10.43 -10.78 -8.27
N ARG A 141 -11.33 -11.02 -7.31
CA ARG A 141 -12.21 -10.02 -6.70
C ARG A 141 -11.70 -9.66 -5.32
N LEU A 142 -11.62 -8.36 -5.02
CA LEU A 142 -11.28 -7.91 -3.68
C LEU A 142 -12.40 -8.32 -2.72
N THR A 143 -12.07 -9.06 -1.68
CA THR A 143 -13.05 -9.52 -0.68
C THR A 143 -12.85 -8.88 0.68
N TRP A 144 -11.64 -8.41 0.97
CA TRP A 144 -11.36 -7.68 2.20
C TRP A 144 -10.14 -6.78 2.05
N GLY A 145 -10.15 -5.65 2.73
CA GLY A 145 -9.01 -4.75 2.83
C GLY A 145 -8.98 -4.06 4.19
N ILE A 146 -7.79 -3.97 4.78
CA ILE A 146 -7.51 -3.06 5.88
C ILE A 146 -6.37 -2.14 5.45
N ALA A 147 -6.49 -0.86 5.77
CA ALA A 147 -5.45 0.12 5.59
C ALA A 147 -5.33 0.98 6.85
N TYR A 148 -4.14 1.50 7.10
CA TYR A 148 -3.88 2.51 8.11
C TYR A 148 -3.08 3.63 7.48
N GLU A 149 -3.30 4.84 7.98
CA GLU A 149 -2.56 6.04 7.59
C GLU A 149 -2.32 6.89 8.83
N GLY A 150 -1.13 7.47 8.93
CA GLY A 150 -0.76 8.44 9.94
C GLY A 150 0.03 9.57 9.31
N CYS A 151 -0.38 10.81 9.57
CA CYS A 151 0.31 12.01 9.12
C CYS A 151 0.86 12.79 10.31
N SER A 152 1.94 13.54 10.09
CA SER A 152 2.47 14.46 11.09
C SER A 152 1.56 15.69 11.25
N ILE A 153 1.48 16.26 12.45
CA ILE A 153 0.54 17.36 12.80
C ILE A 153 0.68 18.58 11.87
N THR A 154 1.88 18.83 11.37
CA THR A 154 2.24 19.88 10.41
C THR A 154 1.63 19.70 9.02
N SER A 155 1.24 18.48 8.60
CA SER A 155 0.53 18.26 7.32
C SER A 155 -0.99 18.29 7.44
N ALA A 156 -1.54 18.12 8.65
CA ALA A 156 -2.97 18.28 8.90
C ALA A 156 -3.42 19.76 8.88
N GLY A 157 -2.49 20.71 9.08
CA GLY A 157 -2.77 22.15 9.09
C GLY A 157 -2.86 22.83 7.72
N GLY A 158 -2.69 22.10 6.62
CA GLY A 158 -2.76 22.65 5.26
C GLY A 158 -4.14 22.57 4.61
N SER A 159 -5.11 21.92 5.25
CA SER A 159 -6.50 21.83 4.79
C SER A 159 -7.43 22.60 5.72
N SER A 160 -7.19 23.90 5.85
CA SER A 160 -8.18 24.85 6.37
C SER A 160 -7.96 26.19 5.65
N ALA A 161 -8.88 26.47 4.72
CA ALA A 161 -9.13 27.75 4.03
C ALA A 161 -8.07 28.26 3.05
#